data_AF-A0A2M7HWI4-F1
#
_entry.id   AF-A0A2M7HWI4-F1
#
_cell.length_a   1.000
_cell.length_b   1.000
_cell.length_c   1.000
_cell.angle_alpha   90.00
_cell.angle_beta   90.00
_cell.angle_gamma   90.00
#
_symmetry.space_group_name_H-M   'P 1'
#
loop_
_entity.id
_entity.type
_entity.pdbx_description
1 polymer ?
#
loop_
_entity_poly.entity_id
_entity_poly.type
_entity_poly.pdbx_seq_one_letter_code
_entity_poly.pdbx_strand_id
1 'polypeptide(L)'
;MKTSKSLYSGSNSLTQGVSQDIAQETPENTANIRLLGTGTLDVFTFQAWIKTQHGGLVFQYLSEFNHTGFMVKINAIGHIESVVNSRLLSIEMISIPGGLNDDYWHLLSISYQYHRLKCYIDGDEVELQQQIMPLTVQNTLKGICAETALFEGEITNISLIENCLIDSQILDYYRQPYAQASIAANNLYTYPDKQPQMNIDSNPFYSVRQEVMLIVFNDTEYQFIKNALNTNNFNKQLPNSIPANERCAYIIESNNHTWPHFIYQANYIAEEKPDIELTFDILKSLTPNRSHVHLQLANELTFDCFISQSTPSRLIAEIRISEIRSEEARPLYRR
;
A
#
# COMPACT_ATOMS: atom_id res chain seq x y z
N MET A 1 67.58 -22.96 16.31
CA MET A 1 68.35 -21.95 17.10
C MET A 1 67.76 -20.58 16.77
N LYS A 2 67.45 -19.79 17.81
CA LYS A 2 66.96 -18.39 17.90
C LYS A 2 67.45 -17.45 16.76
N THR A 3 66.84 -16.35 16.30
CA THR A 3 65.70 -15.47 16.69
C THR A 3 65.52 -14.35 15.63
N SER A 4 64.26 -13.94 15.38
CA SER A 4 63.70 -12.56 15.26
C SER A 4 64.51 -11.35 14.70
N LYS A 5 63.96 -10.58 13.73
CA LYS A 5 63.14 -9.33 13.87
C LYS A 5 63.04 -8.52 12.54
N SER A 6 61.91 -7.82 12.37
CA SER A 6 61.47 -7.06 11.18
C SER A 6 61.99 -5.62 11.09
N LEU A 7 61.82 -4.98 9.92
CA LEU A 7 61.49 -3.54 9.78
C LEU A 7 60.82 -3.26 8.41
N TYR A 8 59.77 -2.45 8.45
CA TYR A 8 58.96 -1.91 7.34
C TYR A 8 59.53 -0.56 6.85
N SER A 9 59.35 -0.26 5.56
CA SER A 9 59.24 1.07 4.90
C SER A 9 59.26 0.80 3.38
N GLY A 10 58.35 1.19 2.48
CA GLY A 10 57.45 2.35 2.40
C GLY A 10 57.92 3.26 1.26
N SER A 11 57.24 3.28 0.09
CA SER A 11 56.91 4.47 -0.74
C SER A 11 56.55 4.18 -2.22
N ASN A 12 55.58 4.98 -2.69
CA ASN A 12 54.87 4.99 -3.98
C ASN A 12 55.72 5.42 -5.19
N SER A 13 55.25 5.12 -6.41
CA SER A 13 54.77 6.14 -7.37
C SER A 13 54.50 5.58 -8.79
N LEU A 14 53.38 6.00 -9.40
CA LEU A 14 53.26 6.64 -10.73
C LEU A 14 51.96 6.29 -11.49
N THR A 15 51.52 7.32 -12.21
CA THR A 15 50.19 7.68 -12.70
C THR A 15 50.01 7.49 -14.21
N GLN A 16 48.74 7.61 -14.66
CA GLN A 16 48.21 8.29 -15.88
C GLN A 16 47.69 7.51 -17.10
N GLY A 17 46.44 7.84 -17.48
CA GLY A 17 45.81 7.86 -18.84
C GLY A 17 45.28 6.51 -19.34
N VAL A 18 44.08 6.34 -19.91
CA VAL A 18 43.32 7.13 -20.91
C VAL A 18 41.81 6.79 -20.83
N SER A 19 40.98 7.74 -21.29
CA SER A 19 39.53 7.91 -21.17
C SER A 19 38.58 6.97 -21.95
N GLN A 20 37.29 7.10 -21.56
CA GLN A 20 36.03 6.90 -22.30
C GLN A 20 35.46 5.47 -22.42
N ASP A 21 34.37 5.21 -21.69
CA ASP A 21 33.06 5.15 -22.33
C ASP A 21 31.92 5.34 -21.30
N ILE A 22 30.99 6.22 -21.66
CA ILE A 22 29.73 6.45 -20.96
C ILE A 22 28.76 5.37 -21.44
N ALA A 23 28.46 4.41 -20.58
CA ALA A 23 27.19 3.71 -20.63
C ALA A 23 26.37 4.21 -19.43
N GLN A 24 25.30 4.95 -19.72
CA GLN A 24 24.25 5.24 -18.74
C GLN A 24 23.64 3.90 -18.34
N GLU A 25 24.00 3.39 -17.18
CA GLU A 25 23.25 2.31 -16.54
C GLU A 25 21.92 2.90 -16.06
N THR A 26 20.86 2.56 -16.78
CA THR A 26 19.48 2.63 -16.30
C THR A 26 19.42 1.83 -14.98
N PRO A 27 18.91 2.38 -13.86
CA PRO A 27 18.82 1.63 -12.62
C PRO A 27 17.67 0.63 -12.73
N GLU A 28 17.96 -0.60 -13.16
CA GLU A 28 17.04 -1.72 -13.01
C GLU A 28 16.96 -2.09 -11.51
N ASN A 29 15.83 -1.76 -10.89
CA ASN A 29 15.48 -2.06 -9.50
C ASN A 29 15.34 -3.57 -9.23
N THR A 30 16.44 -4.32 -9.20
CA THR A 30 16.46 -5.71 -8.72
C THR A 30 17.15 -5.78 -7.36
N ALA A 31 16.38 -5.68 -6.28
CA ALA A 31 16.94 -5.70 -4.94
C ALA A 31 16.71 -7.06 -4.25
N ASN A 32 17.75 -7.90 -4.22
CA ASN A 32 17.88 -9.00 -3.24
C ASN A 32 18.13 -8.38 -1.85
N ILE A 33 17.06 -7.94 -1.16
CA ILE A 33 17.22 -7.29 0.14
C ILE A 33 17.33 -8.37 1.21
N ARG A 34 18.58 -8.78 1.45
CA ARG A 34 18.99 -9.60 2.59
C ARG A 34 19.53 -8.67 3.67
N LEU A 35 18.84 -8.60 4.79
CA LEU A 35 19.31 -7.89 5.97
C LEU A 35 19.94 -8.87 6.98
N LEU A 36 21.16 -8.54 7.40
CA LEU A 36 21.81 -9.17 8.56
C LEU A 36 21.54 -8.31 9.79
N GLY A 37 20.80 -8.84 10.75
CA GLY A 37 20.38 -8.12 11.95
C GLY A 37 20.83 -8.78 13.25
N THR A 38 20.64 -8.06 14.36
CA THR A 38 20.99 -8.50 15.72
C THR A 38 19.79 -8.55 16.68
N GLY A 39 18.58 -8.20 16.21
CA GLY A 39 17.33 -8.23 16.97
C GLY A 39 16.73 -9.63 17.07
N THR A 40 15.80 -9.84 18.01
CA THR A 40 14.98 -11.06 18.08
C THR A 40 13.63 -10.80 17.40
N LEU A 41 13.19 -11.70 16.53
CA LEU A 41 11.88 -11.58 15.86
C LEU A 41 10.75 -12.20 16.70
N ASP A 42 10.59 -11.73 17.93
CA ASP A 42 9.53 -12.24 18.83
C ASP A 42 8.17 -11.58 18.54
N VAL A 43 8.19 -10.33 18.08
CA VAL A 43 7.03 -9.54 17.65
C VAL A 43 7.50 -8.61 16.54
N PHE A 44 6.82 -8.57 15.39
CA PHE A 44 7.15 -7.64 14.31
C PHE A 44 6.00 -7.42 13.33
N THR A 45 6.14 -6.37 12.51
CA THR A 45 5.36 -6.16 11.29
C THR A 45 6.30 -5.81 10.15
N PHE A 46 6.23 -6.58 9.06
CA PHE A 46 6.84 -6.24 7.78
C PHE A 46 5.82 -5.55 6.89
N GLN A 47 6.22 -4.50 6.18
CA GLN A 47 5.41 -3.89 5.13
C GLN A 47 6.26 -3.53 3.92
N ALA A 48 5.68 -3.66 2.73
CA ALA A 48 6.27 -3.16 1.49
C ALA A 48 5.17 -2.88 0.46
N TRP A 49 5.36 -1.83 -0.33
CA TRP A 49 4.62 -1.68 -1.58
C TRP A 49 5.30 -2.52 -2.64
N ILE A 50 4.53 -3.37 -3.32
CA ILE A 50 5.03 -4.30 -4.31
C ILE A 50 4.18 -4.27 -5.57
N LYS A 51 4.82 -4.40 -6.73
CA LYS A 51 4.17 -4.60 -8.02
C LYS A 51 4.76 -5.85 -8.65
N THR A 52 4.01 -6.94 -8.67
CA THR A 52 4.58 -8.25 -9.00
C THR A 52 4.19 -8.69 -10.41
N GLN A 53 5.16 -9.26 -11.14
CA GLN A 53 4.94 -9.81 -12.48
C GLN A 53 4.95 -11.34 -12.46
N HIS A 54 6.01 -11.95 -11.93
CA HIS A 54 6.12 -13.43 -11.86
C HIS A 54 6.51 -13.97 -10.48
N GLY A 55 6.66 -13.10 -9.47
CA GLY A 55 7.04 -13.48 -8.12
C GLY A 55 8.55 -13.46 -7.91
N GLY A 56 9.01 -14.15 -6.87
CA GLY A 56 10.40 -14.21 -6.41
C GLY A 56 10.55 -13.75 -4.96
N LEU A 57 11.80 -13.64 -4.50
CA LEU A 57 12.12 -13.26 -3.12
C LEU A 57 11.88 -11.76 -2.87
N VAL A 58 10.86 -11.42 -2.08
CA VAL A 58 10.50 -10.02 -1.77
C VAL A 58 11.42 -9.45 -0.70
N PHE A 59 11.61 -10.17 0.40
CA PHE A 59 12.43 -9.71 1.52
C PHE A 59 12.96 -10.87 2.35
N GLN A 60 14.18 -10.73 2.86
CA GLN A 60 14.76 -11.67 3.81
C GLN A 60 15.51 -10.96 4.95
N TYR A 61 15.14 -11.30 6.17
CA TYR A 61 15.85 -10.96 7.40
C TYR A 61 16.50 -12.20 8.00
N LEU A 62 17.75 -12.08 8.43
CA LEU A 62 18.49 -13.13 9.12
C LEU A 62 19.27 -12.53 10.30
N SER A 63 19.11 -13.14 11.48
CA SER A 63 19.93 -12.87 12.65
C SER A 63 20.75 -14.10 13.00
N GLU A 64 22.04 -14.07 12.66
CA GLU A 64 22.98 -15.15 12.98
C GLU A 64 23.21 -15.27 14.49
N PHE A 65 23.14 -14.14 15.21
CA PHE A 65 23.34 -14.08 16.66
C PHE A 65 22.18 -14.67 17.46
N ASN A 66 20.94 -14.40 17.04
CA ASN A 66 19.76 -14.85 17.76
C ASN A 66 19.14 -16.11 17.16
N HIS A 67 19.69 -16.63 16.06
CA HIS A 67 19.11 -17.77 15.33
C HIS A 67 17.64 -17.53 14.98
N THR A 68 17.33 -16.31 14.54
CA THR A 68 15.99 -15.92 14.06
C THR A 68 16.06 -15.47 12.61
N GLY A 69 14.98 -15.62 11.88
CA GLY A 69 14.88 -15.21 10.48
C GLY A 69 13.44 -14.96 10.06
N PHE A 70 13.28 -14.17 9.02
CA PHE A 70 11.99 -13.92 8.40
C PHE A 70 12.19 -13.81 6.90
N MET A 71 11.28 -14.38 6.14
CA MET A 71 11.34 -14.37 4.68
C MET A 71 9.94 -14.19 4.12
N VAL A 72 9.86 -13.42 3.05
CA VAL A 72 8.67 -13.27 2.23
C VAL A 72 9.05 -13.52 0.79
N LYS A 73 8.31 -14.41 0.14
CA LYS A 73 8.42 -14.75 -1.27
C LYS A 73 7.03 -14.71 -1.90
N ILE A 74 6.98 -14.38 -3.18
CA ILE A 74 5.78 -14.60 -4.00
C ILE A 74 6.10 -15.70 -4.99
N ASN A 75 5.21 -16.66 -5.17
CA ASN A 75 5.45 -17.76 -6.12
C ASN A 75 4.89 -17.44 -7.52
N ALA A 76 5.07 -18.37 -8.46
CA ALA A 76 4.70 -18.19 -9.86
C ALA A 76 3.19 -17.98 -10.09
N ILE A 77 2.33 -18.35 -9.13
CA ILE A 77 0.88 -18.12 -9.18
C ILE A 77 0.44 -16.92 -8.32
N GLY A 78 1.39 -16.15 -7.79
CA GLY A 78 1.11 -14.94 -7.04
C GLY A 78 0.74 -15.17 -5.57
N HIS A 79 0.89 -16.39 -5.03
CA HIS A 79 0.68 -16.62 -3.61
C HIS A 79 1.88 -16.14 -2.79
N ILE A 80 1.60 -15.66 -1.58
CA ILE A 80 2.62 -15.17 -0.65
C ILE A 80 3.07 -16.35 0.20
N GLU A 81 4.34 -16.68 0.11
CA GLU A 81 5.02 -17.68 0.94
C GLU A 81 5.83 -16.94 1.99
N SER A 82 5.48 -17.09 3.26
CA SER A 82 6.17 -16.44 4.36
C SER A 82 6.68 -17.45 5.35
N VAL A 83 7.93 -17.29 5.78
CA VAL A 83 8.55 -18.14 6.80
C VAL A 83 9.05 -17.27 7.94
N VAL A 84 8.56 -17.51 9.14
CA VAL A 84 9.08 -16.90 10.38
C VAL A 84 9.81 -17.96 11.17
N ASN A 85 11.08 -17.69 11.44
CA ASN A 85 11.92 -18.47 12.30
C ASN A 85 12.27 -17.67 13.56
N SER A 86 11.79 -18.11 14.71
CA SER A 86 12.28 -17.62 16.00
C SER A 86 13.19 -18.67 16.63
N ARG A 87 13.79 -18.35 17.78
CA ARG A 87 14.68 -19.26 18.53
C ARG A 87 14.09 -20.66 18.78
N LEU A 88 12.76 -20.78 18.74
CA LEU A 88 12.04 -21.99 19.13
C LEU A 88 11.08 -22.50 18.05
N LEU A 89 10.80 -21.74 16.98
CA LEU A 89 9.64 -21.97 16.10
C LEU A 89 9.96 -21.68 14.63
N SER A 90 9.36 -22.47 13.73
CA SER A 90 9.17 -22.11 12.32
C SER A 90 7.66 -22.08 11.97
N ILE A 91 7.16 -20.97 11.42
CA ILE A 91 5.80 -20.86 10.85
C ILE A 91 5.92 -20.60 9.36
N GLU A 92 5.21 -21.39 8.55
CA GLU A 92 5.10 -21.21 7.10
C GLU A 92 3.65 -20.89 6.72
N MET A 93 3.43 -19.76 6.07
CA MET A 93 2.13 -19.32 5.56
C MET A 93 2.12 -19.27 4.04
N ILE A 94 1.02 -19.72 3.45
CA ILE A 94 0.68 -19.50 2.05
C ILE A 94 -0.67 -18.77 1.99
N SER A 95 -0.70 -17.54 1.48
CA SER A 95 -1.96 -16.78 1.33
C SER A 95 -2.79 -17.27 0.13
N ILE A 96 -4.13 -17.15 0.23
CA ILE A 96 -5.06 -17.48 -0.85
C ILE A 96 -6.23 -16.46 -0.80
N PRO A 97 -6.25 -15.36 -1.59
CA PRO A 97 -6.86 -15.39 -2.95
C PRO A 97 -6.37 -14.33 -3.98
N GLY A 98 -6.56 -14.61 -5.28
CA GLY A 98 -6.41 -13.67 -6.41
C GLY A 98 -5.03 -13.61 -7.07
N GLY A 99 -3.97 -13.88 -6.29
CA GLY A 99 -2.59 -13.80 -6.74
C GLY A 99 -2.12 -12.35 -6.90
N LEU A 100 -0.86 -12.06 -6.54
CA LEU A 100 -0.27 -10.72 -6.67
C LEU A 100 0.45 -10.49 -8.02
N ASN A 101 0.47 -11.51 -8.89
CA ASN A 101 1.11 -11.46 -10.21
C ASN A 101 0.17 -10.80 -11.23
N ASP A 102 -0.25 -9.57 -10.97
CA ASP A 102 -1.23 -8.82 -11.77
C ASP A 102 -0.69 -7.48 -12.31
N ASP A 103 0.60 -7.20 -12.09
CA ASP A 103 1.27 -5.94 -12.46
C ASP A 103 0.57 -4.69 -11.86
N TYR A 104 -0.07 -4.81 -10.69
CA TYR A 104 -0.58 -3.68 -9.91
C TYR A 104 0.17 -3.49 -8.60
N TRP A 105 0.16 -2.25 -8.10
CA TRP A 105 0.80 -1.91 -6.82
C TRP A 105 -0.09 -2.32 -5.65
N HIS A 106 0.41 -3.22 -4.81
CA HIS A 106 -0.24 -3.64 -3.58
C HIS A 106 0.58 -3.27 -2.36
N LEU A 107 -0.09 -2.97 -1.24
CA LEU A 107 0.58 -2.97 0.06
C LEU A 107 0.54 -4.39 0.62
N LEU A 108 1.70 -5.04 0.70
CA LEU A 108 1.89 -6.28 1.42
C LEU A 108 2.29 -5.98 2.87
N SER A 109 1.51 -6.47 3.83
CA SER A 109 1.89 -6.44 5.25
C SER A 109 1.83 -7.84 5.86
N ILE A 110 2.82 -8.17 6.69
CA ILE A 110 2.86 -9.41 7.47
C ILE A 110 3.14 -9.06 8.91
N SER A 111 2.24 -9.42 9.82
CA SER A 111 2.43 -9.21 11.26
C SER A 111 2.59 -10.54 11.98
N TYR A 112 3.48 -10.53 12.96
CA TYR A 112 3.79 -11.69 13.79
C TYR A 112 3.78 -11.31 15.26
N GLN A 113 3.03 -12.07 16.05
CA GLN A 113 3.01 -11.95 17.50
C GLN A 113 2.68 -13.31 18.15
N TYR A 114 3.51 -13.78 19.07
CA TYR A 114 3.24 -14.97 19.90
C TYR A 114 2.71 -16.19 19.12
N HIS A 115 3.42 -16.62 18.07
CA HIS A 115 3.07 -17.78 17.22
C HIS A 115 1.82 -17.58 16.34
N ARG A 116 1.37 -16.34 16.22
CA ARG A 116 0.33 -15.91 15.30
C ARG A 116 0.96 -15.11 14.18
N LEU A 117 0.78 -15.57 12.95
CA LEU A 117 1.20 -14.88 11.74
C LEU A 117 -0.07 -14.44 11.00
N LYS A 118 -0.12 -13.18 10.58
CA LYS A 118 -1.20 -12.62 9.77
C LYS A 118 -0.62 -12.01 8.51
N CYS A 119 -1.32 -12.16 7.40
CA CYS A 119 -1.01 -11.51 6.14
C CYS A 119 -2.15 -10.58 5.74
N TYR A 120 -1.77 -9.41 5.25
CA TYR A 120 -2.69 -8.39 4.78
C TYR A 120 -2.28 -7.92 3.39
N ILE A 121 -3.30 -7.68 2.55
CA ILE A 121 -3.16 -7.06 1.25
C ILE A 121 -4.07 -5.85 1.18
N ASP A 122 -3.48 -4.69 0.87
CA ASP A 122 -4.21 -3.44 0.71
C ASP A 122 -5.03 -3.05 1.95
N GLY A 123 -4.50 -3.39 3.14
CA GLY A 123 -5.12 -3.11 4.43
C GLY A 123 -6.07 -4.21 4.94
N ASP A 124 -6.46 -5.17 4.10
CA ASP A 124 -7.38 -6.26 4.47
C ASP A 124 -6.61 -7.50 4.92
N GLU A 125 -7.02 -8.15 6.02
CA GLU A 125 -6.51 -9.46 6.41
C GLU A 125 -6.94 -10.51 5.38
N VAL A 126 -5.97 -11.17 4.75
CA VAL A 126 -6.22 -12.21 3.74
C VAL A 126 -5.97 -13.62 4.27
N GLU A 127 -5.13 -13.75 5.30
CA GLU A 127 -4.79 -15.05 5.88
C GLU A 127 -4.35 -14.89 7.34
N LEU A 128 -4.74 -15.85 8.16
CA LEU A 128 -4.36 -15.96 9.55
C LEU A 128 -3.91 -17.38 9.85
N GLN A 129 -2.67 -17.52 10.31
CA GLN A 129 -2.15 -18.78 10.79
C GLN A 129 -1.76 -18.68 12.26
N GLN A 130 -2.28 -19.63 13.04
CA GLN A 130 -1.97 -19.77 14.45
C GLN A 130 -1.48 -21.19 14.72
N GLN A 131 -0.33 -21.33 15.38
CA GLN A 131 0.13 -22.64 15.86
C GLN A 131 -0.35 -22.90 17.29
N ILE A 132 -0.94 -24.10 17.51
CA ILE A 132 -1.62 -24.49 18.75
C ILE A 132 -0.73 -25.39 19.64
N MET A 133 0.33 -26.01 19.10
CA MET A 133 1.17 -26.97 19.82
C MET A 133 2.55 -26.42 20.20
N PRO A 134 3.16 -26.92 21.31
CA PRO A 134 4.53 -26.58 21.66
C PRO A 134 5.51 -27.15 20.64
N LEU A 135 6.57 -26.37 20.46
CA LEU A 135 7.39 -26.30 19.27
C LEU A 135 8.46 -27.40 19.25
N THR A 136 8.79 -27.93 18.07
CA THR A 136 10.00 -28.75 17.90
C THR A 136 11.14 -27.86 17.40
N VAL A 137 12.33 -28.02 17.99
CA VAL A 137 13.56 -27.35 17.57
C VAL A 137 13.96 -27.90 16.21
N GLN A 138 13.37 -27.40 15.13
CA GLN A 138 13.80 -27.76 13.79
C GLN A 138 13.95 -26.52 12.91
N ASN A 139 15.19 -26.42 12.40
CA ASN A 139 15.69 -25.58 11.32
C ASN A 139 15.79 -24.09 11.65
N THR A 140 17.02 -23.58 11.79
CA THR A 140 17.30 -22.15 11.58
C THR A 140 16.99 -21.78 10.13
N LEU A 141 16.40 -20.61 9.90
CA LEU A 141 16.25 -20.10 8.53
C LEU A 141 17.64 -19.96 7.91
N LYS A 142 17.94 -20.78 6.90
CA LYS A 142 19.18 -20.63 6.15
C LYS A 142 19.02 -19.47 5.19
N GLY A 143 20.05 -18.64 5.09
CA GLY A 143 20.08 -17.60 4.08
C GLY A 143 19.90 -18.22 2.71
N ILE A 144 18.98 -17.66 1.94
CA ILE A 144 18.75 -18.11 0.59
C ILE A 144 19.94 -17.62 -0.25
N CYS A 145 20.60 -18.53 -0.96
CA CYS A 145 21.71 -18.18 -1.87
C CYS A 145 21.17 -17.51 -3.14
N ALA A 146 22.01 -16.72 -3.81
CA ALA A 146 21.70 -15.94 -5.01
C ALA A 146 21.15 -16.72 -6.23
N GLU A 147 20.96 -18.04 -6.11
CA GLU A 147 20.39 -18.92 -7.15
C GLU A 147 18.85 -19.07 -7.06
N THR A 148 18.20 -18.53 -6.03
CA THR A 148 16.72 -18.42 -6.05
C THR A 148 16.24 -17.37 -7.03
N ALA A 149 15.03 -17.61 -7.57
CA ALA A 149 14.33 -16.67 -8.44
C ALA A 149 14.36 -15.25 -7.85
N LEU A 150 15.06 -14.35 -8.55
CA LEU A 150 15.04 -12.92 -8.28
C LEU A 150 13.59 -12.45 -8.30
N PHE A 151 13.26 -11.44 -7.49
CA PHE A 151 11.95 -10.82 -7.57
C PHE A 151 11.77 -10.15 -8.93
N GLU A 152 10.78 -10.61 -9.68
CA GLU A 152 10.35 -10.04 -10.94
C GLU A 152 9.18 -9.08 -10.69
N GLY A 153 9.53 -7.79 -10.57
CA GLY A 153 8.59 -6.72 -10.27
C GLY A 153 9.28 -5.48 -9.72
N GLU A 154 8.49 -4.59 -9.09
CA GLU A 154 8.98 -3.39 -8.42
C GLU A 154 8.65 -3.46 -6.92
N ILE A 155 9.54 -2.97 -6.06
CA ILE A 155 9.34 -2.90 -4.59
C ILE A 155 9.74 -1.50 -4.10
N THR A 156 8.97 -0.94 -3.17
CA THR A 156 9.31 0.33 -2.50
C THR A 156 8.81 0.40 -1.06
N ASN A 157 9.34 1.35 -0.29
CA ASN A 157 8.98 1.65 1.10
C ASN A 157 8.96 0.39 1.99
N ILE A 158 10.04 -0.38 1.95
CA ILE A 158 10.15 -1.57 2.79
C ILE A 158 10.40 -1.14 4.24
N SER A 159 9.58 -1.65 5.14
CA SER A 159 9.75 -1.50 6.58
C SER A 159 9.70 -2.86 7.26
N LEU A 160 10.60 -3.05 8.23
CA LEU A 160 10.48 -4.09 9.25
C LEU A 160 10.38 -3.37 10.59
N ILE A 161 9.25 -3.52 11.28
CA ILE A 161 8.87 -2.78 12.48
C ILE A 161 8.93 -3.75 13.66
N GLU A 162 9.59 -3.36 14.74
CA GLU A 162 9.74 -4.16 15.97
C GLU A 162 8.48 -4.10 16.87
N ASN A 163 7.31 -4.11 16.25
CA ASN A 163 6.00 -4.06 16.87
C ASN A 163 4.98 -4.77 15.98
N CYS A 164 3.94 -5.37 16.57
CA CYS A 164 2.83 -5.96 15.83
C CYS A 164 1.74 -4.90 15.68
N LEU A 165 1.65 -4.30 14.49
CA LEU A 165 0.58 -3.37 14.16
C LEU A 165 -0.78 -4.06 14.23
N ILE A 166 -1.78 -3.34 14.75
CA ILE A 166 -3.18 -3.79 14.72
C ILE A 166 -3.81 -3.51 13.36
N ASP A 167 -4.91 -4.21 13.05
CA ASP A 167 -5.58 -4.17 11.75
C ASP A 167 -5.90 -2.72 11.29
N SER A 168 -6.37 -1.86 12.20
CA SER A 168 -6.66 -0.46 11.88
C SER A 168 -5.40 0.35 11.53
N GLN A 169 -4.27 0.09 12.18
CA GLN A 169 -3.02 0.78 11.87
C GLN A 169 -2.51 0.40 10.48
N ILE A 170 -2.66 -0.88 10.10
CA ILE A 170 -2.28 -1.37 8.76
C ILE A 170 -3.18 -0.73 7.69
N LEU A 171 -4.50 -0.69 7.92
CA LEU A 171 -5.45 -0.03 7.02
C LEU A 171 -5.19 1.47 6.88
N ASP A 172 -4.92 2.14 8.00
CA ASP A 172 -4.60 3.56 8.02
C ASP A 172 -3.27 3.83 7.28
N TYR A 173 -2.27 2.94 7.39
CA TYR A 173 -1.02 3.02 6.65
C TYR A 173 -1.26 2.88 5.14
N TYR A 174 -2.08 1.91 4.74
CA TYR A 174 -2.50 1.73 3.35
C TYR A 174 -3.10 3.03 2.81
N ARG A 175 -4.10 3.59 3.51
CA ARG A 175 -4.82 4.80 3.09
C ARG A 175 -3.94 6.06 3.08
N GLN A 176 -3.08 6.24 4.08
CA GLN A 176 -2.32 7.47 4.32
C GLN A 176 -0.91 7.18 4.84
N PRO A 177 0.00 6.64 4.01
CA PRO A 177 1.32 6.21 4.48
C PRO A 177 2.17 7.36 5.04
N TYR A 178 1.98 8.59 4.53
CA TYR A 178 2.69 9.79 5.00
C TYR A 178 2.19 10.33 6.34
N ALA A 179 0.93 10.07 6.70
CA ALA A 179 0.38 10.50 7.98
C ALA A 179 0.94 9.68 9.15
N GLN A 180 1.53 8.51 8.88
CA GLN A 180 2.05 7.57 9.86
C GLN A 180 3.58 7.59 10.00
N ALA A 181 4.23 8.75 9.76
CA ALA A 181 5.68 8.89 9.86
C ALA A 181 6.27 8.40 11.21
N SER A 182 5.49 8.43 12.30
CA SER A 182 5.89 7.91 13.61
C SER A 182 5.98 6.37 13.67
N ILE A 183 5.18 5.66 12.89
CA ILE A 183 5.25 4.18 12.76
C ILE A 183 6.50 3.81 11.94
N ALA A 184 6.78 4.56 10.87
CA ALA A 184 8.00 4.41 10.07
C ALA A 184 9.30 4.83 10.80
N ALA A 185 9.21 5.54 11.92
CA ALA A 185 10.38 5.96 12.70
C ALA A 185 10.95 4.85 13.61
N ASN A 186 10.15 3.83 13.96
CA ASN A 186 10.53 2.73 14.85
C ASN A 186 10.83 1.43 14.08
N ASN A 187 11.56 1.57 12.97
CA ASN A 187 11.87 0.47 12.08
C ASN A 187 13.21 -0.19 12.46
N LEU A 188 13.20 -1.52 12.59
CA LEU A 188 14.41 -2.37 12.53
C LEU A 188 15.18 -2.16 11.22
N TYR A 189 14.45 -1.83 10.15
CA TYR A 189 14.98 -1.56 8.84
C TYR A 189 14.01 -0.71 8.02
N THR A 190 14.54 0.31 7.34
CA THR A 190 13.81 1.07 6.31
C THR A 190 14.67 1.10 5.07
N TYR A 191 14.10 0.80 3.90
CA TYR A 191 14.78 1.01 2.62
C TYR A 191 13.99 1.95 1.71
N PRO A 192 14.64 2.97 1.12
CA PRO A 192 16.05 3.34 1.32
C PRO A 192 16.35 3.92 2.72
N ASP A 193 17.54 3.62 3.21
CA ASP A 193 18.00 3.94 4.57
C ASP A 193 18.03 5.46 4.79
N LYS A 194 17.41 5.92 5.89
CA LYS A 194 17.30 7.33 6.35
C LYS A 194 17.66 8.39 5.30
N GLN A 195 16.72 8.72 4.39
CA GLN A 195 16.85 9.98 3.66
C GLN A 195 16.86 11.14 4.67
N PRO A 196 17.88 12.01 4.67
CA PRO A 196 17.91 13.18 5.54
C PRO A 196 16.90 14.19 5.02
N GLN A 197 15.62 14.12 5.43
CA GLN A 197 14.55 15.06 5.03
C GLN A 197 14.73 15.57 3.58
N MET A 198 15.07 14.68 2.64
CA MET A 198 15.27 15.12 1.27
C MET A 198 13.90 15.34 0.69
N ASN A 199 13.72 16.54 0.12
CA ASN A 199 12.55 17.01 -0.59
C ASN A 199 11.64 15.86 -1.04
N ILE A 200 10.43 15.84 -0.48
CA ILE A 200 9.31 14.97 -0.85
C ILE A 200 9.09 15.00 -2.39
N ASP A 201 9.58 16.02 -3.09
CA ASP A 201 9.55 16.17 -4.54
C ASP A 201 10.43 15.19 -5.36
N SER A 202 11.22 14.30 -4.74
CA SER A 202 12.26 13.53 -5.46
C SER A 202 12.10 11.99 -5.49
N ASN A 203 10.97 11.43 -5.04
CA ASN A 203 10.66 10.02 -5.32
C ASN A 203 9.98 9.93 -6.71
N PRO A 204 10.53 9.20 -7.69
CA PRO A 204 10.00 9.17 -9.07
C PRO A 204 8.55 8.68 -9.18
N PHE A 205 8.04 7.99 -8.14
CA PHE A 205 6.69 7.44 -8.06
C PHE A 205 5.60 8.47 -7.73
N TYR A 206 5.96 9.70 -7.31
CA TYR A 206 5.00 10.79 -7.04
C TYR A 206 4.32 11.38 -8.30
N SER A 207 4.59 10.82 -9.47
CA SER A 207 4.25 11.43 -10.77
C SER A 207 3.07 10.77 -11.50
N VAL A 208 2.48 9.68 -10.98
CA VAL A 208 1.30 9.08 -11.62
C VAL A 208 0.08 9.93 -11.31
N ARG A 209 -0.20 10.90 -12.19
CA ARG A 209 -1.43 11.67 -12.17
C ARG A 209 -2.63 10.71 -12.09
N GLN A 210 -3.46 10.91 -11.07
CA GLN A 210 -4.68 10.15 -10.88
C GLN A 210 -5.90 11.04 -11.16
N GLU A 211 -6.87 10.50 -11.89
CA GLU A 211 -8.10 11.24 -12.20
C GLU A 211 -9.35 10.38 -12.00
N VAL A 212 -10.42 11.04 -11.58
CA VAL A 212 -11.76 10.46 -11.45
C VAL A 212 -12.72 11.27 -12.31
N MET A 213 -13.39 10.60 -13.24
CA MET A 213 -14.49 11.18 -14.01
C MET A 213 -15.81 10.69 -13.44
N LEU A 214 -16.61 11.60 -12.91
CA LEU A 214 -17.95 11.31 -12.42
C LEU A 214 -18.98 11.85 -13.40
N ILE A 215 -19.89 10.99 -13.84
CA ILE A 215 -21.09 11.38 -14.58
C ILE A 215 -22.23 11.34 -13.58
N VAL A 216 -22.66 12.51 -13.11
CA VAL A 216 -23.72 12.64 -12.10
C VAL A 216 -25.03 12.94 -12.80
N PHE A 217 -26.02 12.10 -12.54
CA PHE A 217 -27.43 12.30 -12.88
C PHE A 217 -28.15 12.70 -11.60
N ASN A 218 -28.52 13.97 -11.48
CA ASN A 218 -29.35 14.43 -10.39
C ASN A 218 -30.81 14.45 -10.85
N ASP A 219 -31.55 13.38 -10.57
CA ASP A 219 -32.97 13.27 -10.94
C ASP A 219 -33.91 13.88 -9.89
N THR A 220 -33.35 14.57 -8.89
CA THR A 220 -34.13 15.21 -7.81
C THR A 220 -34.48 16.65 -8.17
N GLU A 221 -35.44 17.21 -7.45
CA GLU A 221 -35.75 18.66 -7.53
C GLU A 221 -34.71 19.54 -6.82
N TYR A 222 -33.78 18.94 -6.07
CA TYR A 222 -32.84 19.67 -5.21
C TYR A 222 -31.60 20.13 -5.97
N GLN A 223 -31.27 21.41 -5.80
CA GLN A 223 -29.96 21.94 -6.15
C GLN A 223 -29.02 21.77 -4.96
N PHE A 224 -27.89 21.10 -5.16
CA PHE A 224 -26.94 20.83 -4.09
C PHE A 224 -25.79 21.83 -4.12
N ILE A 225 -25.55 22.51 -2.99
CA ILE A 225 -24.45 23.48 -2.83
C ILE A 225 -23.36 22.88 -1.95
N LYS A 226 -22.11 23.00 -2.41
CA LYS A 226 -20.93 22.46 -1.73
C LYS A 226 -20.69 23.21 -0.43
N ASN A 227 -20.51 22.47 0.66
CA ASN A 227 -20.10 23.04 1.94
C ASN A 227 -18.61 23.47 1.87
N ALA A 228 -18.32 24.72 2.22
CA ALA A 228 -17.01 25.35 2.05
C ALA A 228 -15.88 24.77 2.93
N LEU A 229 -16.19 23.85 3.86
CA LEU A 229 -15.23 23.26 4.80
C LEU A 229 -14.29 22.21 4.18
N ASN A 230 -14.57 21.71 2.97
CA ASN A 230 -13.84 20.59 2.35
C ASN A 230 -13.03 21.01 1.10
N THR A 231 -12.14 22.00 1.23
CA THR A 231 -11.14 22.27 0.17
C THR A 231 -9.98 21.29 0.31
N ASN A 232 -10.07 20.15 -0.38
CA ASN A 232 -8.94 19.23 -0.49
C ASN A 232 -7.92 19.81 -1.49
N ASN A 233 -6.62 19.53 -1.30
CA ASN A 233 -5.55 19.96 -2.21
C ASN A 233 -5.58 19.14 -3.53
N PHE A 234 -6.57 19.37 -4.39
CA PHE A 234 -6.72 18.73 -5.70
C PHE A 234 -6.63 19.76 -6.82
N ASN A 235 -6.03 19.37 -7.94
CA ASN A 235 -5.86 20.23 -9.12
C ASN A 235 -7.21 20.55 -9.77
N LYS A 236 -8.15 19.60 -9.76
CA LYS A 236 -9.54 19.79 -10.17
C LYS A 236 -10.46 19.11 -9.17
N GLN A 237 -11.63 19.70 -8.95
CA GLN A 237 -12.58 19.30 -7.92
C GLN A 237 -14.00 19.29 -8.45
N LEU A 238 -14.90 18.63 -7.73
CA LEU A 238 -16.33 18.80 -7.95
C LEU A 238 -16.73 20.28 -7.79
N PRO A 239 -17.70 20.75 -8.59
CA PRO A 239 -18.11 22.15 -8.62
C PRO A 239 -18.76 22.60 -7.31
N ASN A 240 -18.94 23.91 -7.15
CA ASN A 240 -19.63 24.47 -5.99
C ASN A 240 -21.13 24.16 -5.96
N SER A 241 -21.73 23.78 -7.09
CA SER A 241 -23.12 23.37 -7.17
C SER A 241 -23.30 22.17 -8.09
N ILE A 242 -24.23 21.29 -7.73
CA ILE A 242 -24.75 20.22 -8.59
C ILE A 242 -26.21 20.58 -8.89
N PRO A 243 -26.54 20.95 -10.15
CA PRO A 243 -27.87 21.42 -10.51
C PRO A 243 -28.93 20.31 -10.41
N ALA A 244 -30.17 20.71 -10.14
CA ALA A 244 -31.35 19.83 -10.13
C ALA A 244 -31.71 19.38 -11.55
N ASN A 245 -32.25 18.16 -11.70
CA ASN A 245 -32.74 17.60 -12.97
C ASN A 245 -31.73 17.64 -14.13
N GLU A 246 -30.44 17.57 -13.82
CA GLU A 246 -29.36 17.70 -14.81
C GLU A 246 -28.42 16.49 -14.78
N ARG A 247 -27.79 16.28 -15.95
CA ARG A 247 -26.70 15.33 -16.13
C ARG A 247 -25.42 16.09 -16.41
N CYS A 248 -24.45 15.97 -15.51
CA CYS A 248 -23.17 16.66 -15.64
C CYS A 248 -22.00 15.68 -15.53
N ALA A 249 -20.94 15.96 -16.28
CA ALA A 249 -19.69 15.22 -16.19
C ALA A 249 -18.63 16.09 -15.52
N TYR A 250 -18.00 15.57 -14.48
CA TYR A 250 -16.99 16.24 -13.69
C TYR A 250 -15.69 15.47 -13.69
N ILE A 251 -14.57 16.18 -13.72
CA ILE A 251 -13.24 15.61 -13.59
C ILE A 251 -12.62 16.12 -12.30
N ILE A 252 -12.25 15.19 -11.44
CA ILE A 252 -11.49 15.44 -10.21
C ILE A 252 -10.08 14.93 -10.48
N GLU A 253 -9.08 15.78 -10.22
CA GLU A 253 -7.69 15.52 -10.61
C GLU A 253 -6.78 15.69 -9.40
N SER A 254 -6.00 14.66 -9.13
CA SER A 254 -5.11 14.60 -7.97
C SER A 254 -3.92 15.55 -8.12
N ASN A 255 -3.35 15.95 -6.99
CA ASN A 255 -2.06 16.65 -6.96
C ASN A 255 -0.90 15.64 -6.78
N ASN A 256 0.34 16.13 -6.80
CA ASN A 256 1.55 15.31 -6.66
C ASN A 256 1.72 14.64 -5.27
N HIS A 257 0.86 14.95 -4.30
CA HIS A 257 0.95 14.44 -2.92
C HIS A 257 -0.10 13.35 -2.60
N THR A 258 -0.82 12.86 -3.62
CA THR A 258 -1.90 11.87 -3.48
C THR A 258 -1.43 10.43 -3.66
N TRP A 259 -0.12 10.17 -3.64
CA TRP A 259 0.37 8.80 -3.66
C TRP A 259 0.09 8.12 -2.30
N PRO A 260 -0.25 6.82 -2.25
CA PRO A 260 -0.61 5.93 -3.36
C PRO A 260 -2.10 6.02 -3.73
N HIS A 261 -2.91 6.66 -2.89
CA HIS A 261 -4.36 6.74 -3.07
C HIS A 261 -4.87 8.16 -3.25
N PHE A 262 -5.71 8.29 -4.26
CA PHE A 262 -6.64 9.39 -4.42
C PHE A 262 -7.78 9.19 -3.41
N ILE A 263 -7.80 9.99 -2.33
CA ILE A 263 -8.90 10.03 -1.37
C ILE A 263 -9.55 11.40 -1.47
N TYR A 264 -10.80 11.44 -1.93
CA TYR A 264 -11.54 12.68 -2.13
C TYR A 264 -12.89 12.63 -1.42
N GLN A 265 -13.12 13.61 -0.56
CA GLN A 265 -14.38 13.81 0.13
C GLN A 265 -14.96 15.19 -0.16
N ALA A 266 -16.26 15.25 -0.46
CA ALA A 266 -16.96 16.50 -0.70
C ALA A 266 -18.40 16.42 -0.19
N ASN A 267 -18.79 17.43 0.60
CA ASN A 267 -20.09 17.48 1.24
C ASN A 267 -20.94 18.56 0.56
N TYR A 268 -22.19 18.24 0.32
CA TYR A 268 -23.18 19.12 -0.27
C TYR A 268 -24.45 19.11 0.56
N ILE A 269 -25.15 20.23 0.55
CA ILE A 269 -26.47 20.39 1.16
C ILE A 269 -27.44 20.88 0.09
N ALA A 270 -28.70 20.46 0.13
CA ALA A 270 -29.72 21.02 -0.75
C ALA A 270 -29.97 22.49 -0.38
N GLU A 271 -30.02 23.37 -1.38
CA GLU A 271 -30.19 24.81 -1.20
C GLU A 271 -31.52 25.15 -0.52
N GLU A 272 -32.59 24.45 -0.88
CA GLU A 272 -33.93 24.68 -0.37
C GLU A 272 -34.25 23.92 0.92
N LYS A 273 -33.52 22.83 1.20
CA LYS A 273 -33.74 21.94 2.35
C LYS A 273 -32.40 21.52 2.96
N PRO A 274 -31.84 22.28 3.91
CA PRO A 274 -30.53 22.00 4.50
C PRO A 274 -30.40 20.64 5.18
N ASP A 275 -31.51 20.02 5.60
CA ASP A 275 -31.51 18.67 6.19
C ASP A 275 -31.14 17.59 5.17
N ILE A 276 -31.27 17.86 3.87
CA ILE A 276 -30.92 16.92 2.80
C ILE A 276 -29.45 17.11 2.45
N GLU A 277 -28.64 16.12 2.83
CA GLU A 277 -27.19 16.13 2.66
C GLU A 277 -26.72 15.04 1.70
N LEU A 278 -25.66 15.35 0.95
CA LEU A 278 -25.00 14.48 -0.01
C LEU A 278 -23.50 14.56 0.22
N THR A 279 -22.89 13.44 0.61
CA THR A 279 -21.44 13.35 0.79
C THR A 279 -20.85 12.35 -0.19
N PHE A 280 -19.93 12.83 -1.03
CA PHE A 280 -19.10 11.98 -1.89
C PHE A 280 -17.91 11.50 -1.09
N ASP A 281 -17.69 10.18 -1.07
CA ASP A 281 -16.48 9.54 -0.57
C ASP A 281 -15.87 8.68 -1.69
N ILE A 282 -14.71 9.08 -2.18
CA ILE A 282 -14.07 8.51 -3.36
C ILE A 282 -12.68 8.04 -2.98
N LEU A 283 -12.45 6.74 -3.10
CA LEU A 283 -11.12 6.15 -3.08
C LEU A 283 -10.80 5.66 -4.49
N LYS A 284 -9.74 6.19 -5.09
CA LYS A 284 -9.11 5.55 -6.24
C LYS A 284 -7.76 4.99 -5.81
N SER A 285 -7.57 3.69 -6.07
CA SER A 285 -6.35 2.97 -5.81
C SER A 285 -5.54 2.72 -7.09
N LEU A 286 -4.23 2.48 -6.92
CA LEU A 286 -3.37 1.95 -7.98
C LEU A 286 -3.76 0.52 -8.36
N THR A 287 -4.45 -0.20 -7.48
CA THR A 287 -5.10 -1.47 -7.76
C THR A 287 -6.54 -1.22 -8.22
N PRO A 288 -6.90 -1.49 -9.48
CA PRO A 288 -8.19 -1.10 -10.04
C PRO A 288 -9.42 -1.60 -9.27
N ASN A 289 -9.40 -2.85 -8.80
CA ASN A 289 -10.50 -3.47 -8.08
C ASN A 289 -10.68 -2.94 -6.64
N ARG A 290 -9.75 -2.13 -6.14
CA ARG A 290 -9.85 -1.48 -4.82
C ARG A 290 -10.41 -0.06 -4.88
N SER A 291 -10.62 0.48 -6.08
CA SER A 291 -11.24 1.80 -6.26
C SER A 291 -12.74 1.73 -6.04
N HIS A 292 -13.31 2.72 -5.36
CA HIS A 292 -14.75 2.82 -5.14
C HIS A 292 -15.22 4.28 -5.11
N VAL A 293 -16.49 4.45 -5.43
CA VAL A 293 -17.23 5.69 -5.27
C VAL A 293 -18.43 5.38 -4.41
N HIS A 294 -18.53 6.04 -3.27
CA HIS A 294 -19.62 5.88 -2.33
C HIS A 294 -20.25 7.23 -2.05
N LEU A 295 -21.59 7.25 -1.99
CA LEU A 295 -22.34 8.42 -1.57
C LEU A 295 -22.97 8.10 -0.22
N GLN A 296 -22.70 8.93 0.78
CA GLN A 296 -23.49 8.95 2.01
C GLN A 296 -24.62 9.95 1.81
N LEU A 297 -25.84 9.45 1.93
CA LEU A 297 -27.07 10.22 1.75
C LEU A 297 -27.79 10.33 3.09
N ALA A 298 -28.32 11.51 3.38
CA ALA A 298 -29.29 11.70 4.45
C ALA A 298 -30.72 11.74 3.87
N ASN A 299 -31.68 11.24 4.66
CA ASN A 299 -33.13 11.36 4.41
C ASN A 299 -33.63 10.64 3.15
N GLU A 300 -34.54 11.28 2.40
CA GLU A 300 -35.41 10.71 1.36
C GLU A 300 -34.67 10.40 0.04
N LEU A 301 -33.34 10.26 0.04
CA LEU A 301 -32.55 10.05 -1.16
C LEU A 301 -32.08 8.60 -1.30
N THR A 302 -31.95 8.15 -2.55
CA THR A 302 -31.23 6.94 -2.95
C THR A 302 -30.16 7.27 -3.98
N PHE A 303 -29.16 6.41 -4.10
CA PHE A 303 -28.24 6.46 -5.23
C PHE A 303 -27.94 5.09 -5.81
N ASP A 304 -27.68 5.10 -7.11
CA ASP A 304 -27.03 4.01 -7.83
C ASP A 304 -25.67 4.48 -8.31
N CYS A 305 -24.67 3.59 -8.25
CA CYS A 305 -23.35 3.85 -8.80
C CYS A 305 -22.91 2.71 -9.71
N PHE A 306 -22.44 3.06 -10.91
CA PHE A 306 -21.87 2.13 -11.87
C PHE A 306 -20.45 2.57 -12.25
N ILE A 307 -19.46 1.75 -11.93
CA ILE A 307 -18.08 1.97 -12.34
C ILE A 307 -17.87 1.34 -13.72
N SER A 308 -17.74 2.17 -14.75
CA SER A 308 -17.56 1.71 -16.13
C SER A 308 -16.09 1.39 -16.46
N GLN A 309 -15.15 2.04 -15.77
CA GLN A 309 -13.72 1.80 -15.94
C GLN A 309 -12.97 2.08 -14.64
N SER A 310 -12.05 1.20 -14.27
CA SER A 310 -11.06 1.43 -13.22
C SER A 310 -9.69 0.98 -13.71
N THR A 311 -8.69 1.85 -13.59
CA THR A 311 -7.29 1.62 -13.98
C THR A 311 -6.35 2.27 -12.96
N PRO A 312 -5.05 1.97 -12.96
CA PRO A 312 -4.10 2.59 -12.03
C PRO A 312 -4.02 4.10 -12.13
N SER A 313 -4.41 4.73 -13.25
CA SER A 313 -4.40 6.19 -13.45
C SER A 313 -5.80 6.80 -13.44
N ARG A 314 -6.84 6.09 -13.87
CA ARG A 314 -8.18 6.66 -14.07
C ARG A 314 -9.32 5.79 -13.54
N LEU A 315 -10.30 6.43 -12.92
CA LEU A 315 -11.60 5.86 -12.55
C LEU A 315 -12.72 6.62 -13.30
N ILE A 316 -13.68 5.90 -13.86
CA ILE A 316 -14.90 6.46 -14.45
C ILE A 316 -16.10 5.81 -13.78
N ALA A 317 -16.97 6.66 -13.21
CA ALA A 317 -18.20 6.21 -12.57
C ALA A 317 -19.39 7.06 -13.03
N GLU A 318 -20.52 6.39 -13.20
CA GLU A 318 -21.83 7.00 -13.35
C GLU A 318 -22.55 6.91 -12.00
N ILE A 319 -23.14 8.02 -11.58
CA ILE A 319 -23.86 8.13 -10.31
C ILE A 319 -25.22 8.69 -10.61
N ARG A 320 -26.27 8.02 -10.13
CA ARG A 320 -27.64 8.50 -10.24
C ARG A 320 -28.17 8.75 -8.85
N ILE A 321 -28.61 9.98 -8.60
CA ILE A 321 -29.23 10.41 -7.33
C ILE A 321 -30.72 10.55 -7.60
N SER A 322 -31.54 10.00 -6.72
CA SER A 322 -32.99 9.98 -6.87
C SER A 322 -33.67 10.07 -5.49
N GLU A 323 -34.96 10.39 -5.48
CA GLU A 323 -35.78 10.35 -4.28
C GLU A 323 -36.32 8.92 -4.04
N ILE A 324 -36.47 8.54 -2.78
CA ILE A 324 -37.14 7.29 -2.36
C ILE A 324 -38.60 7.39 -2.82
N ARG A 325 -38.99 6.52 -3.75
CA ARG A 325 -40.39 6.46 -4.19
C ARG A 325 -41.26 6.00 -3.03
N SER A 326 -42.37 6.70 -2.81
CA SER A 326 -43.32 6.48 -1.72
C SER A 326 -43.94 5.07 -1.65
N GLU A 327 -43.74 4.23 -2.68
CA GLU A 327 -44.20 2.85 -2.73
C GLU A 327 -43.26 1.85 -2.01
N GLU A 328 -41.99 2.18 -1.82
CA GLU A 328 -41.01 1.34 -1.10
C GLU A 328 -41.02 1.60 0.43
N ALA A 329 -41.64 2.70 0.87
CA ALA A 329 -41.75 3.08 2.28
C ALA A 329 -42.91 2.41 3.04
N ARG A 330 -43.63 1.44 2.44
CA ARG A 330 -44.70 0.74 3.16
C ARG A 330 -44.13 -0.43 3.95
N PRO A 331 -44.21 -0.43 5.29
CA PRO A 331 -43.91 -1.63 6.05
C PRO A 331 -44.91 -2.70 5.61
N LEU A 332 -44.39 -3.84 5.17
CA LEU A 332 -45.17 -5.06 4.93
C LEU A 332 -45.69 -5.59 6.28
N TYR A 333 -46.65 -4.90 6.88
CA TYR A 333 -47.62 -5.54 7.75
C TYR A 333 -48.70 -6.13 6.86
N ARG A 334 -48.52 -7.39 6.47
CA ARG A 334 -49.64 -8.27 6.14
C ARG A 334 -49.73 -9.38 7.17
N ARG A 335 -50.94 -9.51 7.70
CA ARG A 335 -51.40 -10.39 8.79
C ARG A 335 -51.12 -11.86 8.53
#